data_AF-A0A1E3KC03-F1
#
_entry.id   AF-A0A1E3KC03-F1
#
_cell.length_a   1.000
_cell.length_b   1.000
_cell.length_c   1.000
_cell.angle_alpha   90.00
_cell.angle_beta   90.00
_cell.angle_gamma   90.00
#
_symmetry.space_group_name_H-M   'P 1'
#
loop_
_entity.id
_entity.type
_entity.pdbx_description
1 polymer ?
#
loop_
_entity_poly.entity_id
_entity_poly.type
_entity_poly.pdbx_seq_one_letter_code
_entity_poly.pdbx_strand_id
1 'polypeptide(L)'
;MDKNASPGPSQPSQGATSEGTVRVPSSGLEFFEYRRRLFLAGLPAPSTPTVKPLPDFYEVPRGLPDPLPIPIRKQPSNASMARVEAALSQEGVEYSKEMWESGVRQLAEKLHEGRKFTKGMRLSLVIKILIASWINDGLWPTNPRTGLPERPPESPLIEGIELFPEGVPVKVIDTPEDQLPPKNEYGAFTQ
;
A
#
# COMPACT_ATOMS: atom_id res chain seq x y z
N MET A 1 51.18 -17.56 -42.25
CA MET A 1 51.05 -16.80 -40.99
C MET A 1 49.71 -16.12 -41.01
N ASP A 2 48.72 -16.89 -40.58
CA ASP A 2 47.31 -16.55 -40.47
C ASP A 2 47.10 -15.55 -39.34
N LYS A 3 46.33 -14.47 -39.59
CA LYS A 3 45.59 -13.76 -38.55
C LYS A 3 44.25 -13.27 -39.09
N ASN A 4 43.22 -14.04 -38.76
CA ASN A 4 41.80 -13.75 -38.88
C ASN A 4 41.43 -12.34 -38.40
N ALA A 5 40.66 -11.61 -39.21
CA ALA A 5 39.88 -10.47 -38.76
C ALA A 5 38.51 -10.99 -38.29
N SER A 6 38.29 -10.97 -36.96
CA SER A 6 36.95 -11.11 -36.35
C SER A 6 36.45 -9.73 -35.92
N PRO A 7 35.22 -9.32 -36.30
CA PRO A 7 34.54 -8.20 -35.67
C PRO A 7 33.87 -8.69 -34.38
N GLY A 8 34.33 -8.20 -33.23
CA GLY A 8 33.64 -8.38 -31.95
C GLY A 8 32.39 -7.48 -31.89
N PRO A 9 31.28 -7.93 -31.26
CA PRO A 9 30.07 -7.12 -31.14
C PRO A 9 30.29 -6.02 -30.09
N SER A 10 30.49 -4.80 -30.55
CA SER A 10 30.37 -3.62 -29.70
C SER A 10 28.91 -3.46 -29.29
N GLN A 11 28.69 -3.39 -27.98
CA GLN A 11 27.41 -3.12 -27.34
C GLN A 11 26.68 -1.94 -28.03
N PRO A 12 25.38 -2.06 -28.32
CA PRO A 12 24.59 -0.88 -28.61
C PRO A 12 24.35 -0.13 -27.30
N SER A 13 25.10 0.96 -27.13
CA SER A 13 24.68 2.12 -26.37
C SER A 13 23.31 2.57 -26.90
N GLN A 14 22.22 2.22 -26.22
CA GLN A 14 20.91 2.85 -26.42
C GLN A 14 20.73 3.82 -25.24
N GLY A 15 20.96 5.13 -25.36
CA GLY A 15 20.66 5.95 -26.53
C GLY A 15 19.15 6.14 -26.59
N ALA A 16 18.64 7.07 -25.75
CA ALA A 16 17.28 7.56 -25.79
C ALA A 16 16.87 7.85 -27.24
N THR A 17 15.92 7.08 -27.77
CA THR A 17 15.28 7.33 -29.07
C THR A 17 13.82 6.92 -29.00
N SER A 18 13.01 7.86 -29.50
CA SER A 18 11.57 7.90 -29.61
C SER A 18 10.99 6.84 -30.57
N GLU A 19 9.68 6.60 -30.41
CA GLU A 19 8.76 5.94 -31.37
C GLU A 19 8.73 4.41 -31.38
N GLY A 20 8.03 3.84 -30.40
CA GLY A 20 7.42 2.52 -30.52
C GLY A 20 6.10 2.51 -29.79
N THR A 21 5.00 2.31 -30.50
CA THR A 21 3.73 1.90 -29.88
C THR A 21 3.82 0.41 -29.53
N VAL A 22 3.15 0.00 -28.46
CA VAL A 22 2.90 -1.40 -28.10
C VAL A 22 1.40 -1.62 -28.11
N ARG A 23 1.02 -2.80 -28.59
CA ARG A 23 -0.36 -3.26 -28.62
C ARG A 23 -0.67 -3.94 -27.29
N VAL A 24 -1.48 -3.28 -26.47
CA VAL A 24 -1.91 -3.79 -25.16
C VAL A 24 -3.36 -4.29 -25.29
N PRO A 25 -3.68 -5.53 -24.88
CA PRO A 25 -5.06 -6.01 -24.86
C PRO A 25 -5.95 -5.09 -24.01
N SER A 26 -7.25 -5.02 -24.27
CA SER A 26 -8.17 -4.21 -23.45
C SER A 26 -8.53 -4.80 -22.10
N SER A 27 -8.02 -5.98 -21.79
CA SER A 27 -8.20 -6.70 -20.53
C SER A 27 -6.91 -7.42 -20.13
N GLY A 28 -6.81 -7.81 -18.85
CA GLY A 28 -5.67 -8.57 -18.35
C GLY A 28 -4.56 -7.71 -17.74
N LEU A 29 -3.47 -8.37 -17.35
CA LEU A 29 -2.41 -7.78 -16.53
C LEU A 29 -1.69 -6.62 -17.24
N GLU A 30 -1.42 -6.76 -18.53
CA GLU A 30 -0.76 -5.73 -19.35
C GLU A 30 -1.57 -4.41 -19.36
N PHE A 31 -2.88 -4.51 -19.53
CA PHE A 31 -3.78 -3.34 -19.48
C PHE A 31 -3.81 -2.70 -18.10
N PHE A 32 -3.86 -3.53 -17.05
CA PHE A 32 -3.84 -3.07 -15.68
C PHE A 32 -2.55 -2.31 -15.36
N GLU A 33 -1.38 -2.87 -15.69
CA GLU A 33 -0.09 -2.22 -15.44
C GLU A 33 0.05 -0.92 -16.23
N TYR A 34 -0.39 -0.90 -17.48
CA TYR A 34 -0.46 0.31 -18.28
C TYR A 34 -1.29 1.40 -17.59
N ARG A 35 -2.55 1.08 -17.22
CA ARG A 35 -3.47 2.01 -16.55
C ARG A 35 -2.95 2.46 -15.19
N ARG A 36 -2.34 1.56 -14.42
CA ARG A 36 -1.72 1.83 -13.12
C ARG A 36 -0.60 2.85 -13.25
N ARG A 37 0.27 2.73 -14.27
CA ARG A 37 1.35 3.70 -14.51
C ARG A 37 0.83 5.07 -14.90
N LEU A 38 -0.17 5.14 -15.79
CA LEU A 38 -0.82 6.42 -16.11
C LEU A 38 -1.41 7.09 -14.87
N PHE A 39 -2.06 6.30 -14.00
CA PHE A 39 -2.62 6.78 -12.75
C PHE A 39 -1.54 7.30 -11.79
N LEU A 40 -0.43 6.56 -11.62
CA LEU A 40 0.68 6.98 -10.77
C LEU A 40 1.43 8.21 -11.33
N ALA A 41 1.43 8.39 -12.64
CA ALA A 41 1.93 9.61 -13.30
C ALA A 41 0.95 10.81 -13.15
N GLY A 42 -0.20 10.63 -12.50
CA GLY A 42 -1.18 11.69 -12.27
C GLY A 42 -1.93 12.11 -13.53
N LEU A 43 -1.94 11.29 -14.58
CA LEU A 43 -2.67 11.58 -15.80
C LEU A 43 -4.18 11.45 -15.58
N PRO A 44 -5.00 12.32 -16.20
CA PRO A 44 -6.44 12.30 -16.00
C PRO A 44 -7.03 10.97 -16.46
N ALA A 45 -8.03 10.49 -15.71
CA ALA A 45 -8.83 9.37 -16.16
C ALA A 45 -9.54 9.75 -17.48
N PRO A 46 -9.55 8.86 -18.49
CA PRO A 46 -10.23 9.15 -19.74
C PRO A 46 -11.71 9.43 -19.48
N SER A 47 -12.20 10.56 -19.98
CA SER A 47 -13.59 11.01 -19.77
C SER A 47 -14.61 10.29 -20.66
N THR A 48 -14.19 9.27 -21.42
CA THR A 48 -15.03 8.62 -22.42
C THR A 48 -16.14 7.80 -21.76
N PRO A 49 -17.42 8.15 -21.97
CA PRO A 49 -18.53 7.34 -21.47
C PRO A 49 -18.58 5.99 -22.22
N THR A 50 -18.71 4.91 -21.46
CA THR A 50 -18.64 3.50 -21.89
C THR A 50 -19.91 3.03 -22.61
N VAL A 51 -20.42 3.81 -23.56
CA VAL A 51 -21.60 3.43 -24.36
C VAL A 51 -21.22 2.54 -25.55
N LYS A 52 -19.95 2.60 -25.97
CA LYS A 52 -19.40 1.75 -27.04
C LYS A 52 -18.64 0.56 -26.45
N PRO A 53 -18.68 -0.61 -27.10
CA PRO A 53 -17.84 -1.74 -26.72
C PRO A 53 -16.36 -1.32 -26.76
N LEU A 54 -15.59 -1.77 -25.78
CA LEU A 54 -14.16 -1.52 -25.71
C LEU A 54 -13.47 -2.23 -26.90
N PRO A 55 -12.51 -1.60 -27.59
CA PRO A 55 -11.67 -2.28 -28.58
C PRO A 55 -10.96 -3.49 -27.95
N ASP A 56 -10.65 -4.53 -28.72
CA ASP A 56 -9.89 -5.69 -28.20
C ASP A 56 -8.44 -5.32 -27.81
N PHE A 57 -7.89 -4.29 -28.44
CA PHE A 57 -6.52 -3.83 -28.21
C PHE A 57 -6.41 -2.31 -28.30
N TYR A 58 -5.46 -1.76 -27.54
CA TYR A 58 -5.04 -0.37 -27.58
C TYR A 58 -3.61 -0.27 -28.08
N GLU A 59 -3.34 0.74 -28.91
CA GLU A 59 -1.98 1.14 -29.24
C GLU A 59 -1.53 2.21 -28.26
N VAL A 60 -0.50 1.90 -27.46
CA VAL A 60 -0.01 2.79 -26.40
C VAL A 60 1.48 3.05 -26.57
N PRO A 61 2.00 4.23 -26.17
CA PRO A 61 3.43 4.48 -26.21
C PRO A 61 4.22 3.49 -25.33
N ARG A 62 5.34 2.96 -25.83
CA ARG A 62 6.28 2.13 -25.03
C ARG A 62 6.90 2.91 -23.87
N GLY A 63 7.23 4.18 -24.13
CA GLY A 63 7.77 5.09 -23.14
C GLY A 63 6.66 5.51 -22.18
N LEU A 64 6.53 4.80 -21.07
CA LEU A 64 5.55 5.13 -20.04
C LEU A 64 6.07 6.27 -19.16
N PRO A 65 5.22 7.21 -18.76
CA PRO A 65 5.63 8.31 -17.91
C PRO A 65 6.08 7.80 -16.54
N ASP A 66 7.10 8.44 -15.98
CA ASP A 66 7.55 8.15 -14.62
C ASP A 66 6.44 8.46 -13.61
N PRO A 67 6.32 7.65 -12.53
CA PRO A 67 5.35 7.93 -11.48
C PRO A 67 5.69 9.25 -10.80
N LEU A 68 4.66 9.97 -10.34
CA LEU A 68 4.86 11.16 -9.52
C LEU A 68 5.63 10.79 -8.24
N PRO A 69 6.49 11.69 -7.73
CA PRO A 69 7.14 11.49 -6.44
C PRO A 69 6.09 11.20 -5.37
N ILE A 70 6.28 10.12 -4.63
CA ILE A 70 5.41 9.79 -3.50
C ILE A 70 5.50 10.96 -2.51
N PRO A 71 4.38 11.64 -2.19
CA PRO A 71 4.43 12.76 -1.27
C PRO A 71 4.98 12.27 0.08
N ILE A 72 6.10 12.87 0.51
CA ILE A 72 6.70 12.59 1.81
C ILE A 72 5.67 13.00 2.86
N ARG A 73 5.30 12.04 3.69
CA ARG A 73 4.26 12.23 4.68
C ARG A 73 4.74 13.21 5.75
N LYS A 74 4.03 14.32 5.91
CA LYS A 74 4.26 15.25 7.02
C LYS A 74 3.85 14.55 8.32
N GLN A 75 4.71 14.59 9.33
CA GLN A 75 4.44 14.05 10.67
C GLN A 75 3.16 14.69 11.24
N PRO A 76 2.37 13.94 12.06
CA PRO A 76 1.17 14.47 12.67
C PRO A 76 1.54 15.63 13.61
N SER A 77 1.16 16.85 13.26
CA SER A 77 1.51 18.03 14.06
C SER A 77 0.67 18.20 15.33
N ASN A 78 -0.28 17.30 15.61
CA ASN A 78 -1.16 17.37 16.78
C ASN A 78 -0.87 16.20 17.71
N ALA A 79 -0.47 16.49 18.96
CA ALA A 79 -0.16 15.48 19.96
C ALA A 79 -1.32 14.51 20.25
N SER A 80 -2.57 14.97 20.16
CA SER A 80 -3.76 14.11 20.35
C SER A 80 -3.92 13.08 19.23
N MET A 81 -3.78 13.50 17.98
CA MET A 81 -3.79 12.58 16.83
C MET A 81 -2.60 11.63 16.87
N ALA A 82 -1.41 12.12 17.24
CA ALA A 82 -0.23 11.25 17.37
C ALA A 82 -0.44 10.15 18.43
N ARG A 83 -1.11 10.45 19.56
CA ARG A 83 -1.46 9.45 20.57
C ARG A 83 -2.47 8.43 20.06
N VAL A 84 -3.53 8.89 19.38
CA VAL A 84 -4.53 7.99 18.78
C VAL A 84 -3.88 7.11 17.71
N GLU A 85 -3.04 7.68 16.86
CA GLU A 85 -2.32 6.93 15.83
C GLU A 85 -1.35 5.92 16.46
N ALA A 86 -0.64 6.28 17.52
CA ALA A 86 0.24 5.38 18.26
C ALA A 86 -0.55 4.23 18.92
N ALA A 87 -1.69 4.54 19.56
CA ALA A 87 -2.56 3.55 20.17
C ALA A 87 -3.11 2.58 19.12
N LEU A 88 -3.67 3.08 18.02
CA LEU A 88 -4.23 2.25 16.93
C LEU A 88 -3.14 1.53 16.10
N SER A 89 -1.88 1.93 16.21
CA SER A 89 -0.78 1.26 15.51
C SER A 89 -0.47 -0.12 16.10
N GLN A 90 -0.78 -0.36 17.37
CA GLN A 90 -0.59 -1.67 18.00
C GLN A 90 -1.51 -2.73 17.36
N GLU A 91 -1.02 -3.96 17.29
CA GLU A 91 -1.76 -5.09 16.72
C GLU A 91 -2.82 -5.61 17.72
N GLY A 92 -4.01 -5.97 17.23
CA GLY A 92 -5.08 -6.50 18.07
C GLY A 92 -5.91 -5.45 18.83
N VAL A 93 -5.64 -4.17 18.61
CA VAL A 93 -6.36 -3.06 19.26
C VAL A 93 -7.83 -3.01 18.83
N GLU A 94 -8.13 -3.47 17.62
CA GLU A 94 -9.49 -3.58 17.10
C GLU A 94 -10.41 -4.47 17.96
N TYR A 95 -9.85 -5.37 18.78
CA TYR A 95 -10.60 -6.24 19.69
C TYR A 95 -10.69 -5.69 21.12
N SER A 96 -9.94 -4.63 21.44
CA SER A 96 -9.88 -4.09 22.80
C SER A 96 -11.07 -3.18 23.11
N LYS A 97 -11.93 -3.63 24.03
CA LYS A 97 -13.06 -2.85 24.51
C LYS A 97 -12.64 -1.60 25.29
N GLU A 98 -11.52 -1.66 25.99
CA GLU A 98 -10.96 -0.53 26.75
C GLU A 98 -10.51 0.58 25.80
N MET A 99 -9.85 0.22 24.69
CA MET A 99 -9.48 1.20 23.67
C MET A 99 -10.70 1.75 22.94
N TRP A 100 -11.73 0.92 22.73
CA TRP A 100 -12.99 1.39 22.15
C TRP A 100 -13.60 2.54 22.96
N GLU A 101 -13.74 2.35 24.26
CA GLU A 101 -14.37 3.33 25.17
C GLU A 101 -13.49 4.56 25.43
N SER A 102 -12.17 4.44 25.38
CA SER A 102 -11.24 5.55 25.66
C SER A 102 -11.15 6.60 24.54
N GLY A 103 -11.83 6.41 23.41
CA GLY A 103 -12.00 7.48 22.41
C GLY A 103 -12.17 7.03 20.96
N VAL A 104 -11.92 5.75 20.65
CA VAL A 104 -12.09 5.22 19.28
C VAL A 104 -13.55 5.26 18.87
N ARG A 105 -14.49 5.01 19.79
CA ARG A 105 -15.93 5.14 19.55
C ARG A 105 -16.32 6.50 18.95
N GLN A 106 -15.81 7.59 19.51
CA GLN A 106 -16.11 8.95 19.02
C GLN A 106 -15.54 9.21 17.62
N LEU A 107 -14.41 8.57 17.27
CA LEU A 107 -13.83 8.66 15.93
C LEU A 107 -14.65 7.85 14.92
N ALA A 108 -15.12 6.67 15.32
CA ALA A 108 -16.01 5.83 14.52
C ALA A 108 -17.36 6.54 14.25
N GLU A 109 -17.98 7.15 15.26
CA GLU A 109 -19.22 7.92 15.12
C GLU A 109 -19.04 9.07 14.10
N LYS A 110 -17.96 9.85 14.21
CA LYS A 110 -17.64 10.92 13.25
C LYS A 110 -17.45 10.39 11.83
N LEU A 111 -16.85 9.21 11.69
CA LEU A 111 -16.65 8.55 10.40
C LEU A 111 -17.99 8.12 9.78
N HIS A 112 -18.87 7.52 10.59
CA HIS A 112 -20.22 7.11 10.15
C HIS A 112 -21.09 8.29 9.75
N GLU A 113 -20.93 9.44 10.41
CA GLU A 113 -21.57 10.71 10.03
C GLU A 113 -21.01 11.32 8.74
N GLY A 114 -19.97 10.72 8.13
CA GLY A 114 -19.31 11.24 6.94
C GLY A 114 -18.45 12.47 7.19
N ARG A 115 -18.11 12.77 8.47
CA ARG A 115 -17.22 13.89 8.77
C ARG A 115 -15.82 13.57 8.30
N LYS A 116 -15.26 14.49 7.52
CA LYS A 116 -13.87 14.42 7.10
C LYS A 116 -12.98 14.78 8.27
N PHE A 117 -11.94 14.00 8.51
CA PHE A 117 -10.89 14.41 9.44
C PHE A 117 -10.20 15.67 8.90
N THR A 118 -9.97 16.65 9.78
CA THR A 118 -9.25 17.89 9.44
C THR A 118 -7.83 17.60 8.94
N LYS A 119 -7.25 16.46 9.34
CA LYS A 119 -5.99 15.92 8.82
C LYS A 119 -6.21 14.48 8.37
N GLY A 120 -5.62 14.12 7.22
CA GLY A 120 -5.69 12.76 6.72
C GLY A 120 -5.01 11.78 7.67
N MET A 121 -5.72 10.73 8.07
CA MET A 121 -5.20 9.61 8.85
C MET A 121 -4.69 8.49 7.92
N ARG A 122 -3.85 7.56 8.42
CA ARG A 122 -3.48 6.38 7.60
C ARG A 122 -4.73 5.56 7.31
N LEU A 123 -4.91 5.17 6.05
CA LEU A 123 -6.04 4.32 5.65
C LEU A 123 -6.07 3.02 6.47
N SER A 124 -4.92 2.42 6.76
CA SER A 124 -4.83 1.24 7.64
C SER A 124 -5.43 1.47 9.03
N LEU A 125 -5.25 2.65 9.63
CA LEU A 125 -5.84 2.97 10.93
C LEU A 125 -7.34 3.24 10.83
N VAL A 126 -7.78 3.88 9.74
CA VAL A 126 -9.22 4.06 9.46
C VAL A 126 -9.90 2.69 9.36
N ILE A 127 -9.29 1.75 8.63
CA ILE A 127 -9.79 0.38 8.51
C ILE A 127 -9.89 -0.28 9.90
N LYS A 128 -8.88 -0.16 10.76
CA LYS A 128 -8.95 -0.69 12.14
C LYS A 128 -10.10 -0.11 12.95
N ILE A 129 -10.37 1.19 12.84
CA ILE A 129 -11.50 1.84 13.53
C ILE A 129 -12.83 1.28 13.02
N LEU A 130 -12.97 1.07 11.71
CA LEU A 130 -14.19 0.51 11.13
C LEU A 130 -14.41 -0.95 11.55
N ILE A 131 -13.35 -1.77 11.55
CA ILE A 131 -13.39 -3.14 12.06
C ILE A 131 -13.81 -3.14 13.54
N ALA A 132 -13.19 -2.30 14.37
CA ALA A 132 -13.55 -2.16 15.77
C ALA A 132 -15.02 -1.76 15.95
N SER A 133 -15.56 -0.85 15.12
CA SER A 133 -16.98 -0.50 15.13
C SER A 133 -17.85 -1.72 14.86
N TRP A 134 -17.59 -2.46 13.78
CA TRP A 134 -18.41 -3.62 13.44
C TRP A 134 -18.35 -4.74 14.47
N ILE A 135 -17.20 -4.92 15.13
CA ILE A 135 -17.06 -5.85 16.25
C ILE A 135 -17.96 -5.42 17.41
N ASN A 136 -17.92 -4.13 17.80
CA ASN A 136 -18.71 -3.61 18.92
C ASN A 136 -20.21 -3.52 18.60
N ASP A 137 -20.57 -3.28 17.33
CA ASP A 137 -21.95 -3.25 16.85
C ASP A 137 -22.55 -4.67 16.69
N GLY A 138 -21.74 -5.73 16.85
CA GLY A 138 -22.15 -7.12 16.66
C GLY A 138 -22.40 -7.50 15.20
N LEU A 139 -21.94 -6.67 14.26
CA LEU A 139 -22.04 -6.91 12.81
C LEU A 139 -20.91 -7.79 12.29
N TRP A 140 -19.85 -7.99 13.08
CA TRP A 140 -18.72 -8.81 12.71
C TRP A 140 -18.97 -10.30 13.03
N PRO A 141 -18.66 -11.23 12.09
CA PRO A 141 -18.83 -12.66 12.33
C PRO A 141 -18.03 -13.12 13.55
N THR A 142 -18.68 -13.86 14.45
CA THR A 142 -18.06 -14.36 15.67
C THR A 142 -17.92 -15.88 15.56
N ASN A 143 -16.76 -16.41 15.93
CA ASN A 143 -16.54 -17.84 15.93
C ASN A 143 -17.37 -18.49 17.06
N PRO A 144 -18.26 -19.46 16.75
CA PRO A 144 -19.17 -20.05 17.73
C PRO A 144 -18.47 -20.85 18.83
N ARG A 145 -17.20 -21.24 18.64
CA ARG A 145 -16.43 -22.02 19.65
C ARG A 145 -15.63 -21.14 20.60
N THR A 146 -15.14 -19.99 20.15
CA THR A 146 -14.27 -19.11 20.95
C THR A 146 -14.98 -17.85 21.42
N GLY A 147 -16.14 -17.50 20.84
CA GLY A 147 -16.83 -16.24 21.11
C GLY A 147 -16.04 -15.00 20.67
N LEU A 148 -14.95 -15.19 19.92
CA LEU A 148 -14.10 -14.11 19.43
C LEU A 148 -14.45 -13.75 17.99
N PRO A 149 -14.26 -12.47 17.60
CA PRO A 149 -14.44 -12.06 16.22
C PRO A 149 -13.53 -12.85 15.27
N GLU A 150 -14.09 -13.32 14.16
CA GLU A 150 -13.36 -14.11 13.17
C GLU A 150 -12.34 -13.24 12.41
N ARG A 151 -11.09 -13.69 12.27
CA ARG A 151 -10.12 -12.95 11.45
C ARG A 151 -10.50 -13.09 9.97
N PRO A 152 -10.32 -12.03 9.16
CA PRO A 152 -10.43 -12.15 7.72
C PRO A 152 -9.51 -13.27 7.22
N PRO A 153 -9.94 -14.04 6.21
CA PRO A 153 -9.07 -15.04 5.60
C PRO A 153 -7.81 -14.36 5.05
N GLU A 154 -6.69 -15.05 5.14
CA GLU A 154 -5.44 -14.61 4.52
C GLU A 154 -5.67 -14.38 3.03
N SER A 155 -5.06 -13.32 2.50
CA SER A 155 -5.16 -13.04 1.07
C SER A 155 -4.60 -14.22 0.28
N PRO A 156 -5.28 -14.67 -0.80
CA PRO A 156 -4.78 -15.79 -1.59
C PRO A 156 -3.38 -15.47 -2.12
N LEU A 157 -2.46 -16.41 -1.92
CA LEU A 157 -1.12 -16.32 -2.50
C LEU A 157 -1.24 -16.45 -4.02
N ILE A 158 -1.03 -15.36 -4.75
CA ILE A 158 -1.01 -15.39 -6.21
C ILE A 158 0.40 -15.79 -6.63
N GLU A 159 0.60 -17.06 -6.98
CA GLU A 159 1.87 -17.58 -7.49
C GLU A 159 2.37 -16.74 -8.67
N GLY A 160 3.61 -16.24 -8.58
CA GLY A 160 4.22 -15.40 -9.62
C GLY A 160 4.01 -13.90 -9.50
N ILE A 161 3.22 -13.42 -8.53
CA ILE A 161 3.08 -11.99 -8.20
C ILE A 161 3.58 -11.75 -6.78
N GLU A 162 4.84 -11.35 -6.63
CA GLU A 162 5.31 -10.76 -5.39
C GLU A 162 4.67 -9.38 -5.23
N LEU A 163 3.54 -9.32 -4.51
CA LEU A 163 2.86 -8.07 -4.18
C LEU A 163 3.76 -7.10 -3.39
N PHE A 164 4.78 -7.64 -2.74
CA PHE A 164 5.82 -6.92 -2.02
C PHE A 164 7.18 -7.52 -2.41
N PRO A 165 7.87 -6.99 -3.44
CA PRO A 165 9.19 -7.49 -3.78
C PRO A 165 10.14 -7.25 -2.60
N GLU A 166 10.63 -8.32 -2.00
CA GLU A 166 11.70 -8.29 -0.98
C GLU A 166 13.01 -7.90 -1.67
N GLY A 167 13.16 -6.63 -2.01
CA GLY A 167 14.33 -6.20 -2.79
C GLY A 167 14.44 -4.73 -3.10
N VAL A 168 13.52 -3.87 -2.64
CA VAL A 168 13.80 -2.44 -2.65
C VAL A 168 14.75 -2.18 -1.48
N PRO A 169 16.04 -1.82 -1.72
CA PRO A 169 16.91 -1.44 -0.64
C PRO A 169 16.30 -0.20 0.01
N VAL A 170 15.73 -0.38 1.20
CA VAL A 170 15.61 0.71 2.15
C VAL A 170 17.04 1.17 2.34
N LYS A 171 17.38 2.37 1.86
CA LYS A 171 18.61 3.04 2.28
C LYS A 171 18.47 3.19 3.79
N VAL A 172 19.06 2.25 4.51
CA VAL A 172 19.38 2.38 5.92
C VAL A 172 20.26 3.62 5.97
N ILE A 173 19.66 4.73 6.40
CA ILE A 173 20.44 5.88 6.84
C ILE A 173 21.13 5.33 8.09
N ASP A 174 22.43 5.07 7.97
CA ASP A 174 23.29 4.64 9.06
C ASP A 174 23.10 5.61 10.22
N THR A 175 22.23 5.22 11.14
CA THR A 175 22.07 5.88 12.42
C THR A 175 23.11 5.21 13.31
N PRO A 176 24.16 5.93 13.75
CA PRO A 176 25.22 5.34 14.54
C PRO A 176 24.64 4.68 15.80
N GLU A 177 25.20 3.51 16.12
CA GLU A 177 24.75 2.51 17.10
C GLU A 177 24.63 3.04 18.55
N ASP A 178 25.06 4.27 18.82
CA ASP A 178 25.03 4.93 20.13
C ASP A 178 23.66 5.52 20.54
N GLN A 179 22.63 5.46 19.68
CA GLN A 179 21.29 5.98 20.00
C GLN A 179 20.17 4.92 20.03
N LEU A 180 20.51 3.64 20.17
CA LEU A 180 19.48 2.63 20.46
C LEU A 180 19.06 2.73 21.94
N PRO A 181 17.75 2.85 22.24
CA PRO A 181 17.28 2.74 23.62
C PRO A 181 17.63 1.35 24.18
N PRO A 182 17.91 1.25 25.49
CA PRO A 182 18.37 0.01 26.10
C PRO A 182 17.40 -1.14 25.80
N LYS A 183 17.96 -2.31 25.48
CA LYS A 183 17.21 -3.55 25.30
C LYS A 183 16.52 -3.87 26.62
N ASN A 184 15.20 -3.74 26.66
CA ASN A 184 14.42 -4.17 27.80
C ASN A 184 14.55 -5.70 27.90
N GLU A 185 15.36 -6.15 28.85
CA GLU A 185 15.46 -7.53 29.29
C GLU A 185 14.09 -7.95 29.84
N TYR A 186 13.41 -8.88 29.16
CA TYR A 186 12.28 -9.60 29.74
C TYR A 186 12.82 -10.59 30.79
N GLY A 187 13.10 -10.07 31.98
CA GLY A 187 13.25 -10.84 33.20
C GLY A 187 11.88 -11.18 33.77
N ALA A 188 11.58 -12.49 33.81
CA ALA A 188 10.74 -13.20 34.76
C ALA A 188 9.65 -12.43 35.53
N PHE A 189 8.38 -12.82 35.31
CA PHE A 189 7.38 -12.82 36.38
C PHE A 189 6.86 -14.23 36.58
N THR A 190 7.46 -14.90 37.58
CA THR A 190 6.87 -16.01 38.33
C THR A 190 6.36 -15.44 39.64
N GLN A 191 5.04 -15.37 39.81
CA GLN A 191 4.24 -15.82 40.95
C GLN A 191 2.84 -15.20 40.88
#